data_AF-A0A9X9LH96-F1
#
_entry.id   AF-A0A9X9LH96-F1
#
_cell.length_a   1.000
_cell.length_b   1.000
_cell.length_c   1.000
_cell.angle_alpha   90.00
_cell.angle_beta   90.00
_cell.angle_gamma   90.00
#
_symmetry.space_group_name_H-M   'P 1'
#
loop_
_entity.id
_entity.type
_entity.pdbx_description
1 polymer ?
#
loop_
_entity_poly.entity_id
_entity_poly.type
_entity_poly.pdbx_seq_one_letter_code
_entity_poly.pdbx_strand_id
1 'polypeptide(L)'
;MSRSRQPPLVTGISPNEGIPWTKVTIRGENLGTGPTDLLGLTICGHNCLLTAEWMSASKIVCRVGQAKNDKGDIIVTTKSGGKGTSTVSFKLLKPEKIGLLDQSAVWVDEMNYYDMRTDRNKGIPPLSLRPANPLGIEIE
;
A
#
# COMPACT_ATOMS: atom_id res chain seq x y z
N MET A 1 26.45 7.15 33.53
CA MET A 1 25.12 7.78 33.45
C MET A 1 24.91 8.25 32.02
N SER A 2 23.95 7.67 31.28
CA SER A 2 23.67 8.09 29.90
C SER A 2 23.08 9.49 29.92
N ARG A 3 23.71 10.45 29.23
CA ARG A 3 23.13 11.79 29.03
C ARG A 3 21.79 11.61 28.33
N SER A 4 20.70 12.02 28.99
CA SER A 4 19.36 12.05 28.39
C SER A 4 19.42 12.93 27.15
N ARG A 5 19.12 12.35 25.98
CA ARG A 5 18.99 13.10 24.72
C ARG A 5 17.58 13.68 24.64
N GLN A 6 17.42 14.66 23.75
CA GLN A 6 16.11 15.19 23.43
C GLN A 6 15.17 14.06 22.97
N PRO A 7 13.87 14.15 23.31
CA PRO A 7 12.91 13.15 22.89
C PRO A 7 12.79 13.10 21.37
N PRO A 8 12.49 11.92 20.79
CA PRO A 8 12.27 11.80 19.35
C PRO A 8 11.10 12.69 18.90
N LEU A 9 11.29 13.44 17.82
CA LEU A 9 10.24 14.26 17.21
C LEU A 9 10.01 13.82 15.78
N VAL A 10 8.82 13.31 15.49
CA VAL A 10 8.42 12.92 14.13
C VAL A 10 7.77 14.12 13.44
N THR A 11 8.37 14.57 12.36
CA THR A 11 7.92 15.75 11.59
C THR A 11 7.31 15.39 10.25
N GLY A 12 7.51 14.16 9.76
CA GLY A 12 7.00 13.75 8.47
C GLY A 12 6.84 12.24 8.32
N ILE A 13 5.91 11.83 7.46
CA ILE A 13 5.72 10.44 7.04
C ILE A 13 5.36 10.40 5.56
N SER A 14 5.90 9.42 4.83
CA SER A 14 5.63 9.24 3.40
C SER A 14 5.44 7.75 3.06
N PRO A 15 4.31 7.37 2.46
CA PRO A 15 3.10 8.17 2.25
C PRO A 15 2.40 8.56 3.56
N ASN A 16 1.51 9.55 3.53
CA ASN A 16 0.71 9.98 4.69
C ASN A 16 -0.57 9.15 4.90
N GLU A 17 -0.97 8.38 3.89
CA GLU A 17 -2.06 7.42 3.96
C GLU A 17 -1.73 6.14 3.19
N GLY A 18 -2.43 5.05 3.53
CA GLY A 18 -2.26 3.77 2.86
C GLY A 18 -3.00 2.63 3.57
N ILE A 19 -3.09 1.48 2.91
CA ILE A 19 -3.68 0.27 3.48
C ILE A 19 -2.72 -0.39 4.49
N PRO A 20 -3.18 -1.35 5.33
CA PRO A 20 -2.27 -2.16 6.13
C PRO A 20 -1.16 -2.77 5.28
N TRP A 21 0.02 -2.93 5.88
CA TRP A 21 1.26 -3.38 5.26
C TRP A 21 1.95 -2.42 4.28
N THR A 22 1.41 -1.20 4.10
CA THR A 22 2.07 -0.15 3.33
C THR A 22 3.43 0.18 3.93
N LYS A 23 4.48 0.21 3.09
CA LYS A 23 5.81 0.65 3.47
C LYS A 23 5.83 2.15 3.61
N VAL A 24 6.15 2.64 4.80
CA VAL A 24 6.21 4.07 5.13
C VAL A 24 7.63 4.45 5.54
N THR A 25 8.00 5.67 5.18
CA THR A 25 9.24 6.31 5.62
C THR A 25 8.90 7.41 6.59
N ILE A 26 9.35 7.27 7.83
CA ILE A 26 9.21 8.23 8.91
C ILE A 26 10.43 9.14 8.90
N ARG A 27 10.19 10.46 8.98
CA ARG A 27 11.19 11.50 9.05
C ARG A 27 11.02 12.31 10.33
N GLY A 28 12.12 12.78 10.90
CA GLY A 28 12.10 13.49 12.15
C GLY A 28 13.48 13.83 12.69
N GLU A 29 13.53 14.09 13.98
CA GLU A 29 14.72 14.45 14.73
C GLU A 29 14.86 13.51 15.94
N ASN A 30 16.11 13.20 16.30
CA ASN A 30 16.43 12.35 17.46
C ASN A 30 15.72 10.98 17.47
N LEU A 31 15.50 10.38 16.30
CA LEU A 31 14.87 9.05 16.12
C LEU A 31 15.77 7.87 16.55
N GLY A 32 16.71 8.12 17.47
CA GLY A 32 17.66 7.16 18.00
C GLY A 32 19.07 7.34 17.47
N THR A 33 20.05 6.88 18.25
CA THR A 33 21.48 6.94 17.89
C THR A 33 21.97 5.72 17.11
N GLY A 34 21.14 4.70 16.98
CA GLY A 34 21.44 3.46 16.29
C GLY A 34 20.25 2.50 16.34
N PRO A 35 20.33 1.35 15.65
CA PRO A 35 19.24 0.39 15.59
C PRO A 35 18.90 -0.21 16.96
N THR A 36 19.88 -0.37 17.84
CA THR A 36 19.69 -0.88 19.22
C THR A 36 19.10 0.15 20.18
N ASP A 37 19.06 1.42 19.78
CA ASP A 37 18.46 2.50 20.57
C ASP A 37 16.94 2.60 20.35
N LEU A 38 16.43 2.04 19.25
CA LEU A 38 15.00 2.01 18.93
C LEU A 38 14.32 0.88 19.73
N LEU A 39 13.58 1.26 20.78
CA LEU A 39 12.89 0.32 21.67
C LEU A 39 11.44 0.06 21.25
N GLY A 40 10.81 1.01 20.58
CA GLY A 40 9.41 0.90 20.20
C GLY A 40 9.04 1.83 19.05
N LEU A 41 8.17 1.35 18.17
CA LEU A 41 7.56 2.14 17.13
C LEU A 41 6.07 1.80 17.08
N THR A 42 5.21 2.80 17.25
CA THR A 42 3.76 2.64 17.22
C THR A 42 3.15 3.59 16.20
N ILE A 43 2.35 3.07 15.27
CA ILE A 43 1.63 3.85 14.26
C ILE A 43 0.15 3.53 14.40
N CYS A 44 -0.69 4.54 14.60
CA CYS A 44 -2.14 4.37 14.78
C CYS A 44 -2.52 3.34 15.87
N GLY A 45 -1.69 3.27 16.93
CA GLY A 45 -1.87 2.31 18.03
C GLY A 45 -1.39 0.88 17.74
N HIS A 46 -0.84 0.60 16.55
CA HIS A 46 -0.24 -0.69 16.20
C HIS A 46 1.28 -0.67 16.39
N ASN A 47 1.82 -1.70 17.05
CA ASN A 47 3.27 -1.86 17.22
C ASN A 47 3.91 -2.29 15.89
N CYS A 48 4.74 -1.42 15.32
CA CYS A 48 5.44 -1.64 14.06
C CYS A 48 6.95 -1.89 14.26
N LEU A 49 7.39 -2.25 15.47
CA LEU A 49 8.82 -2.42 15.79
C LEU A 49 9.44 -3.59 15.02
N LEU A 50 8.71 -4.69 14.85
CA LEU A 50 9.17 -5.89 14.14
C LEU A 50 9.55 -5.62 12.67
N THR A 51 8.89 -4.64 12.03
CA THR A 51 9.14 -4.27 10.64
C THR A 51 9.95 -2.97 10.53
N ALA A 52 10.38 -2.39 11.66
CA ALA A 52 11.11 -1.14 11.70
C ALA A 52 12.58 -1.37 11.37
N GLU A 53 13.04 -0.62 10.38
CA GLU A 53 14.42 -0.53 9.96
C GLU A 53 14.92 0.88 10.28
N TRP A 54 15.80 0.98 11.26
CA TRP A 54 16.47 2.23 11.58
C TRP A 54 17.52 2.53 10.49
N MET A 55 17.41 3.69 9.86
CA MET A 55 18.34 4.13 8.82
C MET A 55 19.31 5.19 9.34
N SER A 56 18.80 6.13 10.13
CA SER A 56 19.58 7.24 10.71
C SER A 56 18.80 7.92 11.83
N ALA A 57 19.44 8.83 12.55
CA ALA A 57 18.79 9.62 13.61
C ALA A 57 17.60 10.50 13.13
N SER A 58 17.36 10.60 11.83
CA SER A 58 16.26 11.35 11.24
C SER A 58 15.36 10.53 10.32
N LYS A 59 15.62 9.22 10.19
CA LYS A 59 14.89 8.36 9.26
C LYS A 59 14.72 6.94 9.78
N ILE A 60 13.47 6.48 9.77
CA ILE A 60 13.09 5.09 10.03
C ILE A 60 12.17 4.64 8.90
N VAL A 61 12.35 3.41 8.43
CA VAL A 61 11.47 2.81 7.43
C VAL A 61 10.73 1.66 8.12
N CYS A 62 9.43 1.55 7.94
CA CYS A 62 8.68 0.43 8.50
C CYS A 62 7.46 0.10 7.65
N ARG A 63 6.73 -0.95 8.02
CA ARG A 63 5.41 -1.23 7.45
C ARG A 63 4.33 -0.99 8.50
N VAL A 64 3.29 -0.27 8.11
CA VAL A 64 2.15 -0.01 8.99
C VAL A 64 1.36 -1.30 9.19
N GLY A 65 0.98 -1.62 10.42
CA GLY A 65 0.13 -2.78 10.70
C GLY A 65 -1.35 -2.46 10.66
N GLN A 66 -2.17 -3.42 11.11
CA GLN A 66 -3.61 -3.21 11.27
C GLN A 66 -3.86 -2.30 12.47
N ALA A 67 -4.40 -1.11 12.22
CA ALA A 67 -4.73 -0.17 13.27
C ALA A 67 -6.16 -0.38 13.78
N LYS A 68 -6.36 -0.07 15.06
CA LYS A 68 -7.70 0.02 15.67
C LYS A 68 -8.39 1.33 15.31
N ASN A 69 -7.61 2.38 15.02
CA ASN A 69 -8.08 3.73 14.74
C ASN A 69 -7.77 4.11 13.28
N ASP A 70 -8.69 4.82 12.63
CA ASP A 70 -8.56 5.22 11.21
C ASP A 70 -7.47 6.29 11.00
N LYS A 71 -7.28 7.18 11.99
CA LYS A 71 -6.20 8.18 12.03
C LYS A 71 -5.42 8.01 13.32
N GLY A 72 -4.11 8.13 13.27
CA GLY A 72 -3.34 8.11 14.51
C GLY A 72 -1.93 8.63 14.43
N ASP A 73 -1.43 8.86 15.64
CA ASP A 73 -0.11 9.42 15.89
C ASP A 73 0.99 8.38 15.65
N ILE A 74 2.20 8.89 15.47
CA ILE A 74 3.41 8.11 15.23
C ILE A 74 4.31 8.29 16.44
N ILE A 75 4.37 7.26 17.29
CA ILE A 75 5.13 7.31 18.53
C ILE A 75 6.39 6.46 18.38
N VAL A 76 7.54 7.12 18.45
CA VAL A 76 8.86 6.50 18.46
C VAL A 76 9.39 6.50 19.89
N THR A 77 9.79 5.35 20.41
CA THR A 77 10.38 5.21 21.75
C THR A 77 11.82 4.78 21.62
N THR A 78 12.74 5.59 22.16
CA THR A 78 14.17 5.30 22.16
C THR A 78 14.70 5.10 23.59
N LYS A 79 15.81 4.38 23.73
CA LYS A 79 16.48 4.20 25.03
C LYS A 79 17.13 5.51 25.49
N SER A 80 17.65 6.30 24.55
CA SER A 80 18.35 7.56 24.83
C SER A 80 17.46 8.76 25.12
N GLY A 81 16.32 8.88 24.41
CA GLY A 81 15.42 10.04 24.45
C GLY A 81 14.01 9.73 24.99
N GLY A 82 13.71 8.47 25.29
CA GLY A 82 12.40 8.07 25.82
C GLY A 82 11.31 8.12 24.76
N LYS A 83 10.08 8.45 25.18
CA LYS A 83 8.90 8.49 24.31
C LYS A 83 8.88 9.77 23.50
N GLY A 84 8.84 9.63 22.19
CA GLY A 84 8.73 10.72 21.24
C GLY A 84 7.30 11.18 20.98
N THR A 85 7.20 12.26 20.21
CA THR A 85 5.94 12.88 19.77
C THR A 85 5.92 13.05 18.26
N SER A 86 4.74 13.17 17.66
CA SER A 86 4.57 13.43 16.23
C SER A 86 3.76 14.69 15.98
N THR A 87 4.20 15.52 15.05
CA THR A 87 3.40 16.66 14.54
C THR A 87 2.49 16.24 13.39
N VAL A 88 2.76 15.09 12.78
CA VAL A 88 1.99 14.51 11.67
C VAL A 88 1.32 13.21 12.09
N SER A 89 0.23 12.88 11.41
CA SER A 89 -0.53 11.66 11.62
C SER A 89 -0.54 10.80 10.36
N PHE A 90 -0.61 9.49 10.52
CA PHE A 90 -0.88 8.57 9.41
C PHE A 90 -2.37 8.25 9.34
N LYS A 91 -2.91 8.13 8.13
CA LYS A 91 -4.30 7.71 7.89
C LYS A 91 -4.31 6.31 7.30
N LEU A 92 -4.85 5.35 8.06
CA LEU A 92 -4.98 3.98 7.60
C LEU A 92 -6.25 3.85 6.75
N LEU A 93 -6.08 3.47 5.49
CA LEU A 93 -7.18 3.21 4.57
C LEU A 93 -7.68 1.79 4.79
N LYS A 94 -9.00 1.63 4.81
CA LYS A 94 -9.62 0.30 4.79
C LYS A 94 -9.47 -0.24 3.37
N PRO A 95 -9.07 -1.52 3.19
CA PRO A 95 -9.08 -2.13 1.88
C PRO A 95 -10.51 -2.07 1.34
N GLU A 96 -10.67 -1.46 0.17
CA GLU A 96 -11.96 -1.36 -0.48
C GLU A 96 -12.47 -2.77 -0.80
N LYS A 97 -13.72 -3.05 -0.43
CA LYS A 97 -14.40 -4.25 -0.88
C LYS A 97 -14.90 -3.96 -2.28
N ILE A 98 -14.19 -4.47 -3.27
CA ILE A 98 -14.58 -4.36 -4.68
C ILE A 98 -15.96 -5.03 -4.83
N GLY A 99 -16.95 -4.27 -5.27
CA GLY A 99 -18.28 -4.76 -5.59
C GLY A 99 -18.27 -5.56 -6.90
N LEU A 100 -19.27 -6.43 -7.08
CA LEU A 100 -19.43 -7.21 -8.32
C LEU A 100 -19.60 -6.34 -9.57
N LEU A 101 -20.03 -5.09 -9.39
CA LEU A 101 -20.33 -4.13 -10.45
C LEU A 101 -19.24 -3.05 -10.57
N ASP A 102 -18.15 -3.13 -9.79
CA ASP A 102 -17.06 -2.16 -9.89
C ASP A 102 -16.29 -2.35 -11.19
N GLN A 103 -16.00 -1.23 -11.86
CA GLN A 103 -15.27 -1.22 -13.12
C GLN A 103 -13.82 -1.68 -12.90
N SER A 104 -13.36 -2.63 -13.70
CA SER A 104 -11.97 -3.08 -13.69
C SER A 104 -11.14 -2.29 -14.71
N ALA A 105 -9.94 -1.83 -14.30
CA ALA A 105 -8.96 -1.20 -15.19
C ALA A 105 -8.15 -2.22 -16.02
N VAL A 106 -8.48 -3.52 -15.90
CA VAL A 106 -7.87 -4.58 -16.70
C VAL A 106 -8.55 -4.56 -18.06
N TRP A 107 -7.84 -4.05 -19.05
CA TRP A 107 -8.22 -4.22 -20.44
C TRP A 107 -8.04 -5.70 -20.79
N VAL A 108 -9.16 -6.42 -20.95
CA VAL A 108 -9.12 -7.75 -21.57
C VAL A 108 -8.89 -7.50 -23.05
N ASP A 109 -7.75 -7.96 -23.55
CA ASP A 109 -7.50 -7.95 -24.99
C ASP A 109 -8.45 -8.98 -25.62
N GLU A 110 -9.57 -8.52 -26.19
CA GLU A 110 -10.57 -9.35 -26.88
C GLU A 110 -10.06 -9.86 -28.24
N MET A 111 -8.75 -10.06 -28.38
CA MET A 111 -8.14 -10.61 -29.58
C MET A 111 -7.58 -11.98 -29.25
N ASN A 112 -8.36 -13.03 -29.53
CA ASN A 112 -7.89 -14.32 -30.04
C ASN A 112 -9.05 -15.27 -30.41
N TYR A 113 -10.15 -14.74 -30.95
CA TYR A 113 -11.22 -15.56 -31.54
C TYR A 113 -11.23 -15.50 -33.07
N TYR A 114 -10.04 -15.41 -33.67
CA TYR A 114 -9.87 -15.64 -35.10
C TYR A 114 -8.96 -16.85 -35.25
N ASP A 115 -9.58 -18.01 -35.46
CA ASP A 115 -8.86 -19.20 -35.88
C ASP A 115 -8.27 -18.92 -37.28
N MET A 116 -7.01 -18.50 -37.32
CA MET A 116 -6.32 -18.13 -38.57
C MET A 116 -6.07 -19.34 -39.50
N ARG A 117 -6.54 -20.54 -39.13
CA ARG A 117 -6.39 -21.73 -39.97
C ARG A 117 -7.37 -21.80 -41.13
N THR A 118 -8.48 -21.05 -41.12
CA THR A 118 -9.57 -21.27 -42.09
C THR A 118 -9.86 -20.13 -43.06
N ASP A 119 -9.32 -18.91 -42.90
CA ASP A 119 -9.71 -17.83 -43.80
C ASP A 119 -8.53 -17.07 -44.42
N ARG A 120 -8.25 -17.42 -45.68
CA ARG A 120 -7.24 -16.77 -46.51
C ARG A 120 -7.80 -15.66 -47.40
N ASN A 121 -9.08 -15.30 -47.28
CA ASN A 121 -9.68 -14.33 -48.20
C ASN A 121 -10.91 -13.63 -47.63
N LYS A 122 -10.70 -12.47 -46.99
CA LYS A 122 -11.28 -11.15 -47.37
C LYS A 122 -11.31 -10.22 -46.16
N GLY A 123 -10.94 -8.97 -46.38
CA GLY A 123 -11.21 -7.88 -45.45
C GLY A 123 -12.72 -7.76 -45.21
N ILE A 124 -13.14 -7.93 -43.97
CA ILE A 124 -14.51 -7.70 -43.54
C ILE A 124 -14.46 -6.59 -42.48
N PRO A 125 -15.24 -5.50 -42.64
CA PRO A 125 -15.27 -4.42 -41.67
C PRO A 125 -15.85 -4.87 -40.32
N PRO A 126 -15.41 -4.26 -39.21
CA PRO A 126 -15.59 -4.73 -37.84
C PRO A 126 -17.04 -4.64 -37.29
N LEU A 127 -18.02 -4.27 -38.12
CA LEU A 127 -19.41 -4.02 -37.71
C LEU A 127 -20.43 -5.03 -38.28
N SER A 128 -19.99 -6.13 -38.89
CA SER A 128 -20.90 -7.19 -39.32
C SER A 128 -21.32 -8.06 -38.13
N LEU A 129 -22.19 -7.52 -37.27
CA LEU A 129 -22.96 -8.27 -36.28
C LEU A 129 -23.92 -9.22 -36.99
N ARG A 130 -23.44 -10.39 -37.40
CA ARG A 130 -24.33 -11.55 -37.57
C ARG A 130 -24.37 -12.31 -36.24
N PRO A 131 -25.54 -12.72 -35.75
CA PRO A 131 -25.61 -13.65 -34.64
C PRO A 131 -24.92 -14.94 -35.09
N ALA A 132 -23.75 -15.24 -34.53
CA ALA A 132 -23.14 -16.55 -34.72
C ALA A 132 -24.06 -17.57 -34.04
N ASN A 133 -24.68 -18.46 -34.81
CA ASN A 133 -25.50 -19.56 -34.29
C ASN A 133 -24.59 -20.46 -33.43
N PRO A 134 -24.61 -20.33 -32.09
CA PRO A 134 -23.57 -20.93 -31.26
C PRO A 134 -23.79 -22.45 -31.07
N LEU A 135 -24.90 -23.00 -31.56
CA LEU A 135 -25.23 -24.42 -31.46
C LEU A 135 -25.28 -25.12 -32.83
N GLY A 136 -25.17 -24.40 -33.94
CA GLY A 136 -25.05 -24.99 -35.28
C GLY A 136 -26.22 -25.90 -35.69
N ILE A 137 -27.40 -25.76 -35.09
CA ILE A 137 -28.59 -26.51 -35.48
C ILE A 137 -29.33 -25.70 -36.54
N GLU A 138 -29.48 -26.27 -37.73
CA GLU A 138 -30.39 -25.77 -38.76
C GLU A 138 -31.82 -26.10 -38.33
N ILE A 139 -32.61 -25.05 -38.14
CA ILE A 139 -34.05 -25.17 -37.93
C ILE A 139 -34.65 -25.09 -39.34
N GLU A 140 -35.32 -26.16 -39.76
CA GLU A 140 -35.96 -26.32 -41.08
C GLU A 140 -36.95 -25.18 -41.41
#